data_AF-A0AAW0IIG5-F1
#
_entry.id   AF-A0AAW0IIG5-F1
#
_cell.length_a   1.000
_cell.length_b   1.000
_cell.length_c   1.000
_cell.angle_alpha   90.00
_cell.angle_beta   90.00
_cell.angle_gamma   90.00
#
_symmetry.space_group_name_H-M   'P 1'
#
loop_
_entity.id
_entity.type
_entity.pdbx_description
1 polymer ?
#
loop_
_entity_poly.entity_id
_entity_poly.type
_entity_poly.pdbx_seq_one_letter_code
_entity_poly.pdbx_strand_id
1 'polypeptide(L)'
;MGRTGLFDLERHFAFYGAYHSNPINIVIHMIFVWPIFFTSLVFLYFTPALYTPSFQIGLFPSGLLVLNFGFLLALIYGLFYVAFDKKAGSLAALLCFLCWVGASLLASRLGYSLAWKVTGFCIFIIRFVFWT
;
A
#
# COMPACT_ATOMS: atom_id res chain seq x y z
N MET A 1 23.14 -9.66 14.16
CA MET A 1 22.45 -9.20 15.37
C MET A 1 21.04 -8.84 14.99
N GLY A 2 20.07 -9.72 15.25
CA GLY A 2 18.66 -9.46 14.99
C GLY A 2 18.16 -8.29 15.85
N ARG A 3 17.31 -7.43 15.28
CA ARG A 3 16.63 -6.37 16.03
C ARG A 3 15.75 -7.03 17.10
N THR A 4 15.71 -6.49 18.31
CA THR A 4 14.80 -6.96 19.37
C THR A 4 13.55 -6.08 19.43
N GLY A 5 12.37 -6.66 19.71
CA GLY A 5 11.12 -5.92 19.90
C GLY A 5 10.20 -5.89 18.68
N LEU A 6 9.37 -4.84 18.54
CA LEU A 6 8.32 -4.71 17.49
C LEU A 6 8.83 -4.77 16.04
N PHE A 7 10.12 -4.56 15.81
CA PHE A 7 10.75 -4.58 14.48
C PHE A 7 11.64 -5.82 14.28
N ASP A 8 11.46 -6.85 15.11
CA ASP A 8 12.10 -8.15 14.93
C ASP A 8 11.37 -8.94 13.84
N LEU A 9 11.84 -8.78 12.61
CA LEU A 9 11.28 -9.46 11.44
C LEU A 9 11.27 -10.98 11.62
N GLU A 10 12.37 -11.55 12.10
CA GLU A 10 12.54 -13.00 12.22
C GLU A 10 11.54 -13.58 13.22
N ARG A 11 11.36 -12.92 14.37
CA ARG A 11 10.36 -13.33 15.36
C ARG A 11 8.94 -13.24 14.82
N HIS A 12 8.60 -12.17 14.09
CA HIS A 12 7.26 -12.01 13.51
C HIS A 12 6.98 -13.08 12.44
N PHE A 13 7.96 -13.36 11.58
CA PHE A 13 7.83 -14.42 10.58
C PHE A 13 7.80 -15.82 11.19
N ALA A 14 8.62 -16.10 12.19
CA ALA A 14 8.63 -17.38 12.89
C ALA A 14 7.31 -17.64 13.62
N PHE A 15 6.76 -16.63 14.32
CA PHE A 15 5.46 -16.72 14.96
C PHE A 15 4.33 -16.91 13.95
N TYR A 16 4.30 -16.11 12.88
CA TYR A 16 3.28 -16.24 11.83
C TYR A 16 3.36 -17.62 11.15
N GLY A 17 4.56 -18.06 10.79
CA GLY A 17 4.81 -19.35 10.14
C GLY A 17 4.47 -20.57 11.00
N ALA A 18 4.49 -20.45 12.34
CA ALA A 18 4.08 -21.54 13.24
C ALA A 18 2.59 -21.89 13.12
N TYR A 19 1.75 -20.94 12.70
CA TYR A 19 0.30 -21.12 12.58
C TYR A 19 -0.22 -21.00 11.14
N HIS A 20 0.57 -20.40 10.22
CA HIS A 20 0.18 -20.16 8.83
C HIS A 20 1.25 -20.69 7.88
N SER A 21 1.27 -22.01 7.69
CA SER A 21 2.25 -22.72 6.87
C SER A 21 1.72 -23.23 5.52
N ASN A 22 0.43 -23.01 5.21
CA ASN A 22 -0.15 -23.40 3.92
C ASN A 22 0.49 -22.56 2.79
N PRO A 23 1.26 -23.18 1.86
CA PRO A 23 2.00 -22.44 0.84
C PRO A 23 1.10 -21.72 -0.16
N ILE A 24 -0.09 -22.27 -0.45
CA ILE A 24 -1.07 -21.64 -1.35
C ILE A 24 -1.55 -20.32 -0.74
N ASN A 25 -1.92 -20.35 0.54
CA ASN A 25 -2.39 -19.15 1.24
C ASN A 25 -1.31 -18.08 1.31
N ILE A 26 -0.05 -18.46 1.57
CA ILE A 26 1.07 -17.53 1.61
C ILE A 26 1.26 -16.86 0.25
N VAL A 27 1.24 -17.62 -0.86
CA VAL A 27 1.36 -17.07 -2.22
C VAL A 27 0.20 -16.13 -2.53
N ILE A 28 -1.03 -16.52 -2.21
CA ILE A 28 -2.21 -15.67 -2.34
C ILE A 28 -2.00 -14.34 -1.58
N HIS A 29 -1.60 -14.39 -0.31
CA HIS A 29 -1.37 -13.19 0.50
C HIS A 29 -0.29 -12.29 -0.11
N MET A 30 0.83 -12.87 -0.54
CA MET A 30 1.95 -12.12 -1.16
C MET A 30 1.55 -11.41 -2.45
N ILE A 31 0.65 -12.00 -3.25
CA ILE A 31 0.16 -11.40 -4.50
C ILE A 31 -0.90 -10.33 -4.22
N PHE A 32 -1.89 -10.64 -3.37
CA PHE A 32 -3.08 -9.80 -3.20
C PHE A 32 -2.88 -8.60 -2.26
N VAL A 33 -1.84 -8.58 -1.43
CA VAL A 33 -1.52 -7.41 -0.59
C VAL A 33 -1.32 -6.14 -1.42
N TRP A 34 -0.72 -6.25 -2.61
CA TRP A 34 -0.43 -5.09 -3.47
C TRP A 34 -1.67 -4.51 -4.15
N PRO A 35 -2.56 -5.31 -4.78
CA PRO A 35 -3.86 -4.84 -5.25
C PRO A 35 -4.74 -4.23 -4.14
N ILE A 36 -4.75 -4.81 -2.93
CA ILE A 36 -5.47 -4.25 -1.77
C ILE A 36 -4.95 -2.86 -1.44
N PHE A 37 -3.64 -2.75 -1.30
CA PHE A 37 -2.98 -1.51 -0.98
C PHE A 37 -3.24 -0.45 -2.06
N PHE A 38 -3.08 -0.81 -3.33
CA PHE A 38 -3.31 0.08 -4.47
C PHE A 38 -4.75 0.59 -4.55
N THR A 39 -5.74 -0.28 -4.38
CA THR A 39 -7.17 0.11 -4.44
C THR A 39 -7.60 0.97 -3.26
N SER A 40 -6.98 0.76 -2.10
CA SER A 40 -7.13 1.65 -0.94
C SER A 40 -6.59 3.05 -1.26
N LEU A 41 -5.45 3.15 -1.94
CA LEU A 41 -4.89 4.43 -2.38
C LEU A 41 -5.75 5.13 -3.44
N VAL A 42 -6.34 4.38 -4.37
CA VAL A 42 -7.29 4.93 -5.37
C VAL A 42 -8.51 5.54 -4.68
N PHE A 43 -9.02 4.89 -3.64
CA PHE A 43 -10.13 5.44 -2.84
C PHE A 43 -9.69 6.68 -2.05
N LEU A 44 -8.54 6.61 -1.37
CA LEU A 44 -8.02 7.71 -0.55
C LEU A 44 -7.58 8.93 -1.38
N TYR A 45 -7.40 8.78 -2.69
CA TYR A 45 -7.08 9.89 -3.59
C TYR A 45 -8.11 11.05 -3.48
N PHE A 46 -9.37 10.74 -3.26
CA PHE A 46 -10.45 11.73 -3.17
C PHE A 46 -10.57 12.40 -1.79
N THR A 47 -9.66 12.09 -0.87
CA THR A 47 -9.59 12.82 0.40
C THR A 47 -8.94 14.20 0.22
N PRO A 48 -9.30 15.20 1.05
CA PRO A 48 -8.69 16.52 0.98
C PRO A 48 -7.16 16.47 1.13
N ALA A 49 -6.47 17.43 0.50
CA ALA A 49 -5.04 17.59 0.69
C ALA A 49 -4.74 17.94 2.16
N LEU A 50 -3.81 17.22 2.78
CA LEU A 50 -3.31 17.52 4.12
C LEU A 50 -2.30 18.68 4.09
N TYR A 51 -1.56 18.78 2.99
CA TYR A 51 -0.59 19.84 2.78
C TYR A 51 -0.51 20.19 1.29
N THR A 52 -0.57 21.48 0.98
CA THR A 52 -0.38 22.02 -0.37
C THR A 52 0.95 22.75 -0.44
N PRO A 53 1.98 22.16 -1.07
CA PRO A 53 3.27 22.83 -1.23
C PRO A 53 3.08 24.15 -1.99
N SER A 54 3.57 25.25 -1.43
CA SER A 54 3.59 26.56 -2.08
C SER A 54 4.56 26.64 -3.25
N PHE A 55 5.52 25.71 -3.33
CA PHE A 55 6.48 25.57 -4.41
C PHE A 55 6.18 24.34 -5.26
N GLN A 56 6.05 24.53 -6.57
CA GLN A 56 5.88 23.44 -7.52
C GLN A 56 7.22 22.72 -7.71
N ILE A 57 7.45 21.66 -6.93
CA ILE A 57 8.51 20.69 -7.25
C ILE A 57 8.06 19.98 -8.53
N GLY A 58 8.87 20.02 -9.60
CA GLY A 58 8.52 19.45 -10.92
C GLY A 58 8.18 17.96 -10.94
N LEU A 59 8.34 17.27 -9.80
CA LEU A 59 7.91 15.89 -9.56
C LEU A 59 6.39 15.77 -9.31
N PHE A 60 5.70 16.87 -9.01
CA PHE A 60 4.26 16.96 -8.77
C PHE A 60 3.63 17.78 -9.89
N PRO A 61 3.19 17.17 -11.01
CA PRO A 61 2.36 17.86 -11.99
C PRO A 61 1.17 18.48 -11.26
N SER A 62 0.90 19.76 -11.51
CA SER A 62 -0.06 20.56 -10.75
C SER A 62 -1.39 19.81 -10.55
N GLY A 63 -1.67 19.39 -9.32
CA GLY A 63 -2.92 18.71 -8.93
C GLY A 63 -2.96 17.19 -9.13
N LEU A 64 -1.96 16.57 -9.76
CA LEU A 64 -1.96 15.12 -10.00
C LEU A 64 -1.55 14.31 -8.76
N LEU A 65 -0.44 14.69 -8.14
CA LEU A 65 0.04 14.06 -6.90
C LEU A 65 -0.36 14.94 -5.73
N VAL A 66 -1.28 14.43 -4.91
CA VAL A 66 -1.83 15.14 -3.75
C VAL A 66 -1.28 14.53 -2.47
N LEU A 67 -0.75 15.37 -1.58
CA LEU A 67 -0.33 14.95 -0.24
C LEU A 67 -1.55 14.83 0.68
N ASN A 68 -2.32 13.76 0.46
CA ASN A 68 -3.55 13.45 1.19
C ASN A 68 -3.35 12.20 2.09
N PHE A 69 -4.44 11.61 2.58
CA PHE A 69 -4.37 10.39 3.39
C PHE A 69 -3.79 9.19 2.62
N GLY A 70 -3.92 9.14 1.29
CA GLY A 70 -3.28 8.11 0.47
C GLY A 70 -1.75 8.22 0.50
N PHE A 71 -1.22 9.44 0.38
CA PHE A 71 0.22 9.68 0.55
C PHE A 71 0.69 9.27 1.95
N LEU A 72 -0.04 9.68 3.00
CA LEU A 72 0.31 9.35 4.38
C LEU A 72 0.32 7.84 4.61
N LEU A 73 -0.67 7.12 4.08
CA LEU A 73 -0.71 5.66 4.14
C LEU A 73 0.54 5.04 3.48
N ALA A 74 0.88 5.48 2.27
CA ALA A 74 2.07 4.98 1.57
C ALA A 74 3.38 5.30 2.29
N LEU A 75 3.49 6.48 2.89
CA LEU A 75 4.65 6.86 3.69
C LEU A 75 4.79 5.99 4.94
N ILE A 76 3.70 5.82 5.70
CA ILE A 76 3.70 5.01 6.93
C ILE A 76 4.10 3.56 6.62
N TYR A 77 3.45 2.93 5.63
CA TYR A 77 3.77 1.55 5.27
C TYR A 77 5.20 1.42 4.69
N GLY A 78 5.65 2.38 3.88
CA GLY A 78 7.02 2.39 3.37
C GLY A 78 8.07 2.47 4.48
N LEU A 79 7.90 3.39 5.43
CA LEU A 79 8.79 3.53 6.60
C LEU A 79 8.75 2.28 7.49
N PHE A 80 7.55 1.72 7.70
CA PHE A 80 7.36 0.49 8.46
C PHE A 80 8.14 -0.67 7.83
N TYR A 81 8.02 -0.89 6.52
CA TYR A 81 8.75 -1.95 5.83
C TYR A 81 10.28 -1.78 5.94
N VAL A 82 10.81 -0.57 5.74
CA VAL A 82 12.26 -0.29 5.92
C VAL A 82 12.72 -0.50 7.37
N ALA A 83 11.87 -0.16 8.34
CA ALA A 83 12.14 -0.39 9.75
C ALA A 83 12.18 -1.89 10.10
N PHE A 84 11.47 -2.74 9.36
CA PHE A 84 11.54 -4.20 9.50
C PHE A 84 12.83 -4.77 8.91
N ASP A 85 13.06 -4.58 7.61
CA ASP A 85 14.29 -5.02 6.94
C ASP A 85 14.78 -3.96 5.95
N LYS A 86 16.08 -3.67 6.00
CA LYS A 86 16.64 -2.59 5.19
C LYS A 86 16.61 -2.90 3.69
N LYS A 87 16.78 -4.15 3.28
CA LYS A 87 16.87 -4.52 1.85
C LYS A 87 15.49 -4.76 1.26
N ALA A 88 14.77 -5.76 1.77
CA ALA A 88 13.43 -6.11 1.32
C ALA A 88 12.44 -4.98 1.62
N GLY A 89 12.61 -4.30 2.76
CA GLY A 89 11.77 -3.17 3.11
C GLY A 89 11.98 -1.94 2.24
N SER A 90 13.20 -1.69 1.75
CA SER A 90 13.43 -0.61 0.77
C SER A 90 12.75 -0.90 -0.57
N LEU A 91 12.76 -2.16 -1.02
CA LEU A 91 11.99 -2.57 -2.20
C LEU A 91 10.48 -2.40 -1.97
N ALA A 92 9.97 -2.82 -0.82
CA ALA A 92 8.56 -2.64 -0.47
C ALA A 92 8.17 -1.16 -0.37
N ALA A 93 9.04 -0.30 0.18
CA ALA A 93 8.81 1.15 0.21
C ALA A 93 8.77 1.77 -1.19
N LEU A 94 9.65 1.32 -2.10
CA LEU A 94 9.59 1.72 -3.51
C LEU A 94 8.26 1.28 -4.15
N LEU A 95 7.81 0.06 -3.89
CA LEU A 95 6.51 -0.43 -4.38
C LEU A 95 5.34 0.39 -3.80
N CYS A 96 5.35 0.73 -2.51
CA CYS A 96 4.35 1.61 -1.90
C CYS A 96 4.30 2.98 -2.59
N PHE A 97 5.47 3.57 -2.89
CA PHE A 97 5.57 4.83 -3.61
C PHE A 97 5.02 4.72 -5.04
N LEU A 98 5.40 3.68 -5.79
CA LEU A 98 4.89 3.42 -7.13
C LEU A 98 3.38 3.19 -7.14
N CYS A 99 2.85 2.47 -6.15
CA CYS A 99 1.40 2.30 -5.98
C CYS A 99 0.70 3.62 -5.73
N TRP A 100 1.27 4.52 -4.92
CA TRP A 100 0.68 5.84 -4.68
C TRP A 100 0.66 6.73 -5.93
N VAL A 101 1.77 6.76 -6.69
CA VAL A 101 1.85 7.49 -7.96
C VAL A 101 0.85 6.91 -8.97
N GLY A 102 0.84 5.58 -9.15
CA GLY A 102 -0.06 4.90 -10.06
C GLY A 102 -1.53 5.07 -9.67
N ALA A 103 -1.86 4.99 -8.39
CA ALA A 103 -3.21 5.19 -7.89
C ALA A 103 -3.69 6.63 -8.14
N SER A 104 -2.82 7.62 -7.94
CA SER A 104 -3.13 9.03 -8.22
C SER A 104 -3.34 9.28 -9.72
N LEU A 105 -2.51 8.68 -10.58
CA LEU A 105 -2.66 8.71 -12.03
C LEU A 105 -3.97 8.06 -12.49
N LEU A 106 -4.34 6.93 -11.90
CA LEU A 106 -5.56 6.21 -12.26
C LEU A 106 -6.81 6.92 -11.75
N ALA A 107 -6.82 7.31 -10.47
CA ALA A 107 -7.97 7.95 -9.82
C ALA A 107 -8.32 9.31 -10.46
N SER A 108 -7.30 10.07 -10.88
CA SER A 108 -7.50 11.34 -11.61
C SER A 108 -8.20 11.14 -12.97
N ARG A 109 -8.07 9.96 -13.59
CA ARG A 109 -8.75 9.61 -14.85
C ARG A 109 -10.13 8.98 -14.64
N LEU A 110 -10.32 8.19 -13.58
CA LEU A 110 -11.57 7.47 -13.32
C LEU A 110 -12.68 8.36 -12.71
N GLY A 111 -12.31 9.33 -11.88
CA GLY A 111 -13.26 10.08 -11.06
C GLY A 111 -13.89 9.24 -9.93
N TYR A 112 -14.54 9.91 -8.97
CA TYR A 112 -15.00 9.29 -7.72
C TYR A 112 -16.02 8.14 -7.93
N SER A 113 -16.98 8.34 -8.84
CA SER A 113 -18.08 7.38 -9.09
C SER A 113 -17.60 6.03 -9.59
N LEU A 114 -16.51 5.99 -10.38
CA LEU A 114 -15.96 4.75 -10.90
C LEU A 114 -14.90 4.17 -9.94
N ALA A 115 -14.13 5.03 -9.26
CA ALA A 115 -13.14 4.61 -8.28
C ALA A 115 -13.75 3.79 -7.14
N TRP A 116 -14.88 4.22 -6.55
CA TRP A 116 -15.49 3.46 -5.45
C TRP A 116 -15.99 2.08 -5.90
N LYS A 117 -16.46 1.95 -7.15
CA LYS A 117 -16.88 0.66 -7.74
C LYS A 117 -15.70 -0.28 -7.94
N VAL A 118 -14.57 0.26 -8.41
CA VAL A 118 -13.31 -0.50 -8.56
C VAL A 118 -12.84 -1.01 -7.20
N THR A 119 -12.83 -0.16 -6.17
CA THR A 119 -12.48 -0.56 -4.81
C THR A 119 -13.43 -1.64 -4.27
N GLY A 120 -14.74 -1.47 -4.46
CA GLY A 120 -15.75 -2.45 -4.05
C GLY A 120 -15.61 -3.81 -4.75
N PHE A 121 -15.33 -3.80 -6.05
CA PHE A 121 -15.10 -5.02 -6.83
C PHE A 121 -13.83 -5.76 -6.38
N CYS A 122 -12.75 -5.02 -6.10
CA CYS A 122 -11.53 -5.62 -5.57
C CYS A 122 -11.78 -6.28 -4.21
N ILE A 123 -12.46 -5.59 -3.28
CA ILE A 123 -12.83 -6.15 -1.96
C ILE A 123 -13.64 -7.44 -2.10
N PHE A 124 -14.58 -7.47 -3.05
CA PHE A 124 -15.36 -8.66 -3.35
C PHE A 124 -14.48 -9.84 -3.78
N ILE A 125 -13.55 -9.64 -4.72
CA ILE A 125 -12.61 -10.69 -5.16
C ILE A 125 -11.78 -11.20 -3.99
N ILE A 126 -11.26 -10.29 -3.16
CA ILE A 126 -10.42 -10.64 -1.99
C ILE A 126 -11.22 -11.51 -1.02
N ARG A 127 -12.50 -11.19 -0.77
CA ARG A 127 -13.32 -12.02 0.12
C ARG A 127 -13.48 -13.46 -0.39
N PHE A 128 -13.58 -13.66 -1.70
CA PHE A 128 -13.65 -15.01 -2.27
C PHE A 128 -12.31 -15.74 -2.23
N VAL A 129 -11.19 -15.04 -2.43
CA VAL A 129 -9.86 -15.67 -2.52
C VAL A 129 -9.28 -16.01 -1.15
N PHE A 130 -9.61 -15.25 -0.10
CA PHE A 130 -9.07 -15.47 1.26
C PHE A 130 -9.96 -16.34 2.17
N TRP A 131 -11.14 -16.74 1.69
CA TRP A 131 -12.10 -17.61 2.43
C TRP A 131 -12.34 -18.98 1.75
N THR A 132 -11.55 -19.32 0.73
CA THR A 132 -11.45 -20.67 0.14
C THR A 132 -10.19 -21.36 0.63
#